data_AF-A0A8H6Z1Y9-F1
#
_entry.id   AF-A0A8H6Z1Y9-F1
#
_cell.length_a   1.000
_cell.length_b   1.000
_cell.length_c   1.000
_cell.angle_alpha   90.00
_cell.angle_beta   90.00
_cell.angle_gamma   90.00
#
_symmetry.space_group_name_H-M   'P 1'
#
loop_
_entity.id
_entity.type
_entity.pdbx_description
1 polymer ?
#
loop_
_entity_poly.entity_id
_entity_poly.type
_entity_poly.pdbx_seq_one_letter_code
_entity_poly.pdbx_strand_id
1 'polypeptide(L)'
;MDNVVHLELEDPKDPGLPCPNPTLSYWTVPPSEISHWGADSATVLQEADVVIIGSGITGASVARSLLRGDSKLQVVMLEAREVCSGATSRNGGHITPAWYHRYGELVEKSGKEAAEKLIKLQLSHIQDLLSVAQEFNVVEESQCRLVDSFDVYADPRGFGLARNDYTAFMNYLPSLTPVTRLYDQKDQFETSPESSERF
;
A
#
# COMPACT_ATOMS: atom_id res chain seq x y z
N MET A 1 -35.98 3.74 -21.75
CA MET A 1 -34.94 4.63 -22.29
C MET A 1 -33.66 3.84 -22.13
N ASP A 2 -33.27 3.13 -23.19
CA ASP A 2 -32.25 2.07 -23.14
C ASP A 2 -30.93 2.63 -23.66
N ASN A 3 -30.33 3.53 -22.89
CA ASN A 3 -29.02 4.10 -23.20
C ASN A 3 -27.92 3.41 -22.39
N VAL A 4 -27.86 2.07 -22.45
CA VAL A 4 -26.73 1.30 -21.91
C VAL A 4 -25.79 0.99 -23.06
N VAL A 5 -24.60 1.57 -23.02
CA VAL A 5 -23.50 1.16 -23.89
C VAL A 5 -22.95 -0.15 -23.35
N HIS A 6 -23.34 -1.27 -23.95
CA HIS A 6 -22.77 -2.58 -23.64
C HIS A 6 -21.42 -2.71 -24.37
N LEU A 7 -20.33 -2.49 -23.65
CA LEU A 7 -18.98 -2.75 -24.14
C LEU A 7 -18.66 -4.22 -23.88
N GLU A 8 -18.90 -5.08 -24.88
CA GLU A 8 -18.32 -6.43 -24.90
C GLU A 8 -16.86 -6.33 -25.30
N LEU A 9 -16.00 -6.25 -24.29
CA LEU A 9 -14.58 -6.53 -24.43
C LEU A 9 -14.39 -7.98 -23.98
N GLU A 10 -14.47 -8.94 -24.90
CA GLU A 10 -13.87 -10.27 -24.67
C GLU A 10 -12.34 -10.09 -24.65
N ASP A 11 -11.80 -9.59 -23.54
CA ASP A 11 -10.38 -9.64 -23.26
C ASP A 11 -10.08 -11.04 -22.71
N PRO A 12 -9.23 -11.86 -23.35
CA PRO A 12 -8.79 -13.15 -22.81
C PRO A 12 -8.03 -13.05 -21.48
N LYS A 13 -7.83 -11.83 -20.95
CA LYS A 13 -7.30 -11.54 -19.61
C LYS A 13 -8.35 -11.03 -18.62
N ASP A 14 -9.64 -11.07 -18.94
CA ASP A 14 -10.69 -10.75 -17.96
C ASP A 14 -10.55 -11.68 -16.74
N PRO A 15 -10.27 -11.14 -15.53
CA PRO A 15 -10.17 -11.95 -14.33
C PRO A 15 -11.52 -12.60 -13.93
N GLY A 16 -12.62 -12.21 -14.57
CA GLY A 16 -13.96 -12.68 -14.29
C GLY A 16 -14.49 -12.17 -12.95
N LEU A 17 -15.60 -12.76 -12.51
CA LEU A 17 -16.17 -12.47 -11.19
C LEU A 17 -15.27 -13.04 -10.07
N PRO A 18 -15.31 -12.46 -8.86
CA PRO A 18 -14.59 -13.01 -7.72
C PRO A 18 -14.93 -14.49 -7.48
N CYS A 19 -13.92 -15.27 -7.04
CA CYS A 19 -14.13 -16.66 -6.64
C CYS A 19 -15.26 -16.77 -5.60
N PRO A 20 -16.25 -17.66 -5.79
CA PRO A 20 -17.40 -17.78 -4.87
C PRO A 20 -17.02 -18.15 -3.43
N ASN A 21 -15.93 -18.91 -3.25
CA ASN A 21 -15.47 -19.41 -1.95
C ASN A 21 -14.02 -18.97 -1.70
N PRO A 22 -13.78 -17.68 -1.43
CA PRO A 22 -12.43 -17.21 -1.13
C PRO A 22 -11.98 -17.73 0.24
N THR A 23 -10.67 -17.87 0.44
CA THR A 23 -10.12 -18.14 1.78
C THR A 23 -10.37 -16.95 2.71
N LEU A 24 -10.64 -17.23 3.98
CA LEU A 24 -10.78 -16.21 5.02
C LEU A 24 -9.42 -15.55 5.28
N SER A 25 -9.39 -14.22 5.31
CA SER A 25 -8.19 -13.47 5.68
C SER A 25 -8.01 -13.46 7.20
N TYR A 26 -6.76 -13.55 7.65
CA TYR A 26 -6.40 -13.30 9.05
C TYR A 26 -6.81 -11.88 9.51
N TRP A 27 -6.63 -10.87 8.66
CA TRP A 27 -6.87 -9.46 9.01
C TRP A 27 -8.36 -9.11 9.15
N THR A 28 -9.27 -9.98 8.69
CA THR A 28 -10.72 -9.78 8.79
C THR A 28 -11.34 -10.57 9.95
N VAL A 29 -10.52 -11.04 10.90
CA VAL A 29 -10.96 -11.80 12.08
C VAL A 29 -10.54 -11.06 13.35
N PRO A 30 -11.51 -10.67 14.22
CA PRO A 30 -12.96 -10.78 14.04
C PRO A 30 -13.46 -9.88 12.89
N PRO A 31 -14.64 -10.17 12.30
CA PRO A 31 -15.20 -9.33 11.26
C PRO A 31 -15.47 -7.92 11.80
N SER A 32 -15.19 -6.91 10.98
CA SER A 32 -15.54 -5.52 11.27
C SER A 32 -17.06 -5.35 11.26
N GLU A 33 -17.57 -4.39 12.05
CA GLU A 33 -19.00 -4.02 12.07
C GLU A 33 -19.51 -3.61 10.69
N ILE A 34 -18.63 -3.07 9.84
CA ILE A 34 -18.99 -2.64 8.48
C ILE A 34 -18.75 -3.71 7.41
N SER A 35 -18.33 -4.92 7.77
CA SER A 35 -17.97 -6.00 6.82
C SER A 35 -19.04 -6.25 5.74
N HIS A 36 -20.32 -6.19 6.14
CA HIS A 36 -21.48 -6.34 5.26
C HIS A 36 -22.36 -5.07 5.23
N TRP A 37 -21.79 -3.89 5.52
CA TRP A 37 -22.56 -2.67 5.60
C TRP A 37 -23.31 -2.41 4.28
N GLY A 38 -24.63 -2.30 4.37
CA GLY A 38 -25.49 -2.04 3.20
C GLY A 38 -25.80 -3.26 2.33
N ALA A 39 -25.31 -4.48 2.67
CA ALA A 39 -25.61 -5.69 1.89
C ALA A 39 -27.11 -6.04 1.87
N ASP A 40 -27.80 -5.80 2.98
CA ASP A 40 -29.26 -6.00 3.12
C ASP A 40 -30.07 -4.72 2.84
N SER A 41 -29.41 -3.61 2.50
CA SER A 41 -30.08 -2.34 2.28
C SER A 41 -30.80 -2.37 0.93
N ALA A 42 -32.14 -2.31 0.95
CA ALA A 42 -32.95 -2.03 -0.24
C ALA A 42 -32.70 -0.63 -0.83
N THR A 43 -31.91 0.20 -0.13
CA THR A 43 -31.57 1.58 -0.47
C THR A 43 -30.08 1.68 -0.77
N VAL A 44 -29.69 1.27 -1.97
CA VAL A 44 -28.55 1.90 -2.65
C VAL A 44 -29.06 3.26 -3.13
N LEU A 45 -28.31 4.33 -2.90
CA LEU A 45 -28.65 5.63 -3.47
C LEU A 45 -28.82 5.46 -4.99
N GLN A 46 -29.97 5.87 -5.53
CA GLN A 46 -30.22 5.75 -6.97
C GLN A 46 -29.30 6.66 -7.79
N GLU A 47 -28.83 7.74 -7.16
CA GLU A 47 -27.93 8.73 -7.74
C GLU A 47 -26.79 9.02 -6.76
N ALA A 48 -25.59 9.26 -7.28
CA ALA A 48 -24.41 9.63 -6.52
C ALA A 48 -23.53 10.54 -7.38
N ASP A 49 -22.79 11.45 -6.75
CA ASP A 49 -21.80 12.27 -7.45
C ASP A 49 -20.60 11.42 -7.89
N VAL A 50 -20.21 10.45 -7.05
CA VAL A 50 -19.09 9.54 -7.33
C VAL A 50 -19.43 8.12 -6.89
N VAL A 51 -19.17 7.16 -7.78
CA VAL A 51 -19.23 5.72 -7.49
C VAL A 51 -17.83 5.14 -7.48
N ILE A 52 -17.44 4.50 -6.38
CA ILE A 52 -16.16 3.81 -6.20
C ILE A 52 -16.41 2.31 -6.24
N ILE A 53 -15.70 1.61 -7.12
CA ILE A 53 -15.79 0.14 -7.23
C ILE A 53 -14.59 -0.47 -6.51
N GLY A 54 -14.87 -1.22 -5.45
CA GLY A 54 -13.89 -1.88 -4.58
C GLY A 54 -13.61 -1.09 -3.31
N SER A 55 -13.72 -1.77 -2.18
CA SER A 55 -13.55 -1.19 -0.83
C SER A 55 -12.15 -1.33 -0.25
N GLY A 56 -11.19 -1.77 -1.06
CA GLY A 56 -9.78 -1.86 -0.63
C GLY A 56 -9.17 -0.49 -0.32
N ILE A 57 -7.91 -0.51 0.13
CA ILE A 57 -7.17 0.69 0.56
C ILE A 57 -7.18 1.82 -0.49
N THR A 58 -7.12 1.47 -1.78
CA THR A 58 -7.23 2.44 -2.87
C THR A 58 -8.59 3.12 -2.90
N GLY A 59 -9.68 2.35 -2.85
CA GLY A 59 -11.04 2.89 -2.83
C GLY A 59 -11.30 3.75 -1.61
N ALA A 60 -10.87 3.29 -0.43
CA ALA A 60 -10.93 4.05 0.81
C ALA A 60 -10.13 5.36 0.75
N SER A 61 -8.91 5.33 0.16
CA SER A 61 -8.08 6.52 -0.02
C SER A 61 -8.69 7.55 -0.97
N VAL A 62 -9.37 7.08 -2.03
CA VAL A 62 -10.10 7.95 -2.96
C VAL A 62 -11.29 8.59 -2.24
N ALA A 63 -12.11 7.80 -1.54
CA ALA A 63 -13.25 8.30 -0.77
C ALA A 63 -12.82 9.35 0.26
N ARG A 64 -11.77 9.06 1.04
CA ARG A 64 -11.22 10.00 2.03
C ARG A 64 -10.74 11.30 1.38
N SER A 65 -10.05 11.23 0.24
CA SER A 65 -9.57 12.43 -0.46
C SER A 65 -10.72 13.29 -0.98
N LEU A 66 -11.75 12.66 -1.57
CA LEU A 66 -12.93 13.36 -2.08
C LEU A 66 -13.69 14.06 -0.95
N LEU A 67 -14.02 13.34 0.13
CA LEU A 67 -14.80 13.87 1.25
C LEU A 67 -14.06 14.93 2.07
N ARG A 68 -12.73 14.94 2.02
CA ARG A 68 -11.91 16.02 2.57
C ARG A 68 -11.92 17.28 1.70
N GLY A 69 -11.99 17.11 0.38
CA GLY A 69 -12.07 18.22 -0.57
C GLY A 69 -13.46 18.87 -0.57
N ASP A 70 -14.51 18.05 -0.55
CA ASP A 70 -15.89 18.49 -0.43
C ASP A 70 -16.72 17.44 0.31
N SER A 71 -17.10 17.77 1.55
CA SER A 71 -17.89 16.89 2.42
C SER A 71 -19.35 16.75 2.00
N LYS A 72 -19.81 17.51 1.00
CA LYS A 72 -21.18 17.43 0.47
C LYS A 72 -21.33 16.39 -0.64
N LEU A 73 -20.21 15.88 -1.18
CA LEU A 73 -20.23 14.86 -2.22
C LEU A 73 -20.94 13.59 -1.75
N GLN A 74 -21.91 13.13 -2.54
CA GLN A 74 -22.54 11.83 -2.36
C GLN A 74 -21.66 10.76 -2.98
N VAL A 75 -20.88 10.09 -2.13
CA VAL A 75 -19.97 9.02 -2.54
C VAL A 75 -20.58 7.66 -2.19
N VAL A 76 -20.76 6.80 -3.19
CA VAL A 76 -21.17 5.41 -3.01
C VAL A 76 -19.97 4.51 -3.28
N MET A 77 -19.70 3.57 -2.37
CA MET A 77 -18.66 2.55 -2.53
C MET A 77 -19.31 1.18 -2.63
N LEU A 78 -19.01 0.47 -3.72
CA LEU A 78 -19.56 -0.86 -4.01
C LEU A 78 -18.47 -1.90 -3.83
N GLU A 79 -18.78 -3.00 -3.14
CA GLU A 79 -17.88 -4.14 -2.93
C GLU A 79 -18.60 -5.42 -3.32
N ALA A 80 -17.91 -6.30 -4.05
CA ALA A 80 -18.50 -7.55 -4.55
C ALA A 80 -18.53 -8.66 -3.49
N ARG A 81 -17.79 -8.48 -2.39
CA ARG A 81 -17.67 -9.40 -1.25
C ARG A 81 -17.86 -8.63 0.06
N GLU A 82 -17.03 -8.89 1.06
CA GLU A 82 -16.96 -8.13 2.31
C GLU A 82 -16.01 -6.93 2.18
N VAL A 83 -16.26 -5.89 2.96
CA VAL A 83 -15.39 -4.70 3.02
C VAL A 83 -13.93 -5.10 3.26
N CYS A 84 -13.01 -4.53 2.48
CA CYS A 84 -11.57 -4.79 2.53
C CYS A 84 -11.13 -6.25 2.28
N SER A 85 -12.04 -7.15 1.90
CA SER A 85 -11.75 -8.58 1.66
C SER A 85 -10.91 -8.85 0.41
N GLY A 86 -10.35 -7.84 -0.25
CA GLY A 86 -9.46 -7.95 -1.41
C GLY A 86 -7.99 -8.23 -1.06
N ALA A 87 -7.09 -7.69 -1.88
CA ALA A 87 -5.65 -7.67 -1.63
C ALA A 87 -5.31 -6.91 -0.33
N THR A 88 -6.10 -5.91 0.04
CA THR A 88 -5.92 -5.12 1.26
C THR A 88 -5.89 -5.97 2.52
N SER A 89 -6.72 -7.01 2.63
CA SER A 89 -6.64 -7.96 3.75
C SER A 89 -5.73 -9.16 3.46
N ARG A 90 -4.86 -9.15 2.45
CA ARG A 90 -3.96 -10.29 2.15
C ARG A 90 -2.51 -9.84 2.00
N ASN A 91 -2.11 -8.91 2.85
CA ASN A 91 -0.75 -8.37 2.89
C ASN A 91 -0.02 -8.79 4.18
N GLY A 92 1.29 -8.56 4.26
CA GLY A 92 2.12 -8.95 5.41
C GLY A 92 2.21 -7.91 6.54
N GLY A 93 1.49 -6.79 6.44
CA GLY A 93 1.50 -5.70 7.42
C GLY A 93 2.66 -4.71 7.27
N HIS A 94 3.52 -4.87 6.27
CA HIS A 94 4.71 -4.03 6.08
C HIS A 94 4.45 -2.85 5.15
N ILE A 95 4.83 -1.65 5.60
CA ILE A 95 4.85 -0.43 4.79
C ILE A 95 6.32 -0.15 4.44
N THR A 96 6.86 -0.93 3.51
CA THR A 96 8.28 -0.86 3.13
C THR A 96 8.38 -0.32 1.70
N PRO A 97 8.94 0.88 1.49
CA PRO A 97 9.21 1.39 0.14
C PRO A 97 10.19 0.47 -0.58
N ALA A 98 10.21 0.46 -1.91
CA ALA A 98 11.20 -0.29 -2.66
C ALA A 98 12.42 0.60 -2.96
N TRP A 99 13.51 0.44 -2.20
CA TRP A 99 14.58 1.44 -2.13
C TRP A 99 15.61 1.26 -3.24
N TYR A 100 16.61 0.42 -2.99
CA TYR A 100 17.80 0.30 -3.82
C TYR A 100 17.69 -0.84 -4.84
N HIS A 101 17.11 -1.98 -4.46
CA HIS A 101 17.06 -3.20 -5.29
C HIS A 101 16.19 -3.05 -6.55
N ARG A 102 15.27 -2.08 -6.60
CA ARG A 102 14.44 -1.80 -7.77
C ARG A 102 14.86 -0.55 -8.54
N TYR A 103 15.83 0.20 -8.02
CA TYR A 103 16.18 1.49 -8.61
C TYR A 103 16.66 1.33 -10.06
N GLY A 104 17.55 0.37 -10.32
CA GLY A 104 18.03 0.09 -11.68
C GLY A 104 16.88 -0.23 -12.65
N GLU A 105 15.98 -1.13 -12.25
CA GLU A 105 14.79 -1.51 -13.02
C GLU A 105 13.87 -0.31 -13.30
N LEU A 106 13.62 0.54 -12.29
CA LEU A 106 12.79 1.73 -12.43
C LEU A 106 13.41 2.77 -13.38
N VAL A 107 14.73 2.97 -13.30
CA VAL A 107 15.44 3.89 -14.20
C VAL A 107 15.40 3.38 -15.63
N GLU A 108 15.60 2.08 -15.85
CA GLU A 108 15.53 1.47 -17.17
C GLU A 108 14.15 1.62 -17.80
N LYS A 109 13.08 1.41 -17.02
CA LYS A 109 11.70 1.44 -17.51
C LYS A 109 11.12 2.84 -17.65
N SER A 110 11.47 3.77 -16.77
CA SER A 110 10.76 5.05 -16.62
C SER A 110 11.68 6.28 -16.69
N GLY A 111 12.99 6.08 -16.75
CA GLY A 111 13.97 7.16 -16.69
C GLY A 111 14.22 7.67 -15.26
N LYS A 112 15.33 8.39 -15.08
CA LYS A 112 15.84 8.80 -13.76
C LYS A 112 14.87 9.68 -12.98
N GLU A 113 14.30 10.69 -13.63
CA GLU A 113 13.42 11.67 -12.99
C GLU A 113 12.10 11.03 -12.50
N ALA A 114 11.52 10.13 -13.30
CA ALA A 114 10.31 9.43 -12.90
C ALA A 114 10.59 8.41 -11.79
N ALA A 115 11.72 7.68 -11.87
CA ALA A 115 12.15 6.76 -10.83
C ALA A 115 12.34 7.48 -9.48
N GLU A 116 12.98 8.65 -9.47
CA GLU A 116 13.12 9.48 -8.27
C GLU A 116 11.78 9.92 -7.70
N LYS A 117 10.84 10.39 -8.53
CA LYS A 117 9.50 10.77 -8.09
C LYS A 117 8.76 9.58 -7.48
N LEU A 118 8.85 8.40 -8.10
CA LEU A 118 8.24 7.17 -7.58
C LEU A 118 8.81 6.77 -6.22
N ILE A 119 10.13 6.83 -6.04
CA ILE A 119 10.77 6.52 -4.75
C ILE A 119 10.35 7.51 -3.68
N LYS A 120 10.37 8.82 -3.98
CA LYS A 120 9.92 9.86 -3.05
C LYS A 120 8.46 9.67 -2.65
N LEU A 121 7.60 9.30 -3.61
CA LEU A 121 6.19 8.98 -3.35
C LEU A 121 6.05 7.75 -2.43
N GLN A 122 6.79 6.67 -2.70
CA GLN A 122 6.74 5.49 -1.83
C GLN A 122 7.22 5.79 -0.40
N LEU A 123 8.22 6.67 -0.26
CA LEU A 123 8.71 7.10 1.05
C LEU A 123 7.70 7.97 1.79
N SER A 124 6.98 8.87 1.11
CA SER A 124 5.97 9.71 1.76
C SER A 124 4.83 8.87 2.35
N HIS A 125 4.49 7.74 1.71
CA HIS A 125 3.44 6.84 2.20
C HIS A 125 3.68 6.31 3.62
N ILE A 126 4.94 6.18 4.07
CA ILE A 126 5.22 5.77 5.45
C ILE A 126 4.59 6.78 6.43
N GLN A 127 4.88 8.06 6.22
CA GLN A 127 4.40 9.14 7.08
C GLN A 127 2.90 9.35 6.89
N ASP A 128 2.41 9.26 5.65
CA ASP A 128 0.98 9.42 5.36
C ASP A 128 0.13 8.36 6.06
N LEU A 129 0.54 7.08 6.03
CA LEU A 129 -0.20 6.00 6.69
C LEU A 129 -0.13 6.09 8.22
N LEU A 130 1.00 6.52 8.79
CA LEU A 130 1.09 6.84 10.22
C LEU A 130 0.13 7.97 10.61
N SER A 131 0.08 9.03 9.79
CA SER A 131 -0.83 10.15 10.01
C SER A 131 -2.30 9.75 9.91
N VAL A 132 -2.64 8.88 8.95
CA VAL A 132 -3.99 8.29 8.83
C VAL A 132 -4.33 7.49 10.09
N ALA A 133 -3.45 6.63 10.57
CA ALA A 133 -3.70 5.85 11.78
C ALA A 133 -3.96 6.76 13.01
N GLN A 134 -3.22 7.85 13.13
CA GLN A 134 -3.43 8.86 14.17
C GLN A 134 -4.77 9.59 14.00
N GLU A 135 -5.09 10.06 12.80
CA GLU A 135 -6.33 10.79 12.50
C GLU A 135 -7.57 9.96 12.87
N PHE A 136 -7.58 8.67 12.51
CA PHE A 136 -8.70 7.78 12.81
C PHE A 136 -8.65 7.21 14.23
N ASN A 137 -7.64 7.56 15.03
CA ASN A 137 -7.41 7.03 16.38
C ASN A 137 -7.36 5.49 16.42
N VAL A 138 -6.63 4.89 15.48
CA VAL A 138 -6.48 3.42 15.35
C VAL A 138 -5.03 2.95 15.52
N VAL A 139 -4.16 3.78 16.10
CA VAL A 139 -2.72 3.46 16.24
C VAL A 139 -2.52 2.23 17.12
N GLU A 140 -3.29 2.08 18.19
CA GLU A 140 -3.19 0.95 19.13
C GLU A 140 -3.64 -0.36 18.46
N GLU A 141 -4.78 -0.34 17.78
CA GLU A 141 -5.40 -1.49 17.12
C GLU A 141 -4.63 -1.93 15.87
N SER A 142 -4.17 -0.96 15.07
CA SER A 142 -3.35 -1.25 13.88
C SER A 142 -1.89 -1.56 14.23
N GLN A 143 -1.47 -1.23 15.45
CA GLN A 143 -0.08 -1.27 15.90
C GLN A 143 0.88 -0.53 14.95
N CYS A 144 0.37 0.48 14.24
CA CYS A 144 1.12 1.21 13.21
C CYS A 144 2.25 2.02 13.86
N ARG A 145 3.49 1.65 13.57
CA ARG A 145 4.69 2.24 14.17
C ARG A 145 5.87 2.17 13.22
N LEU A 146 6.82 3.08 13.42
CA LEU A 146 8.11 3.00 12.75
C LEU A 146 8.93 1.84 13.32
N VAL A 147 9.57 1.09 12.44
CA VAL A 147 10.49 0.00 12.77
C VAL A 147 11.70 0.05 11.84
N ASP A 148 12.81 -0.50 12.30
CA ASP A 148 13.96 -0.74 11.43
C ASP A 148 13.70 -1.98 10.55
N SER A 149 14.03 -1.89 9.27
CA SER A 149 14.00 -3.02 8.34
C SER A 149 15.42 -3.34 7.89
N PHE A 150 15.74 -4.62 7.79
CA PHE A 150 17.08 -5.10 7.45
C PHE A 150 17.03 -6.11 6.32
N ASP A 151 17.84 -5.87 5.29
CA ASP A 151 18.13 -6.87 4.26
C ASP A 151 19.44 -7.57 4.61
N VAL A 152 19.35 -8.86 4.95
CA VAL A 152 20.50 -9.66 5.40
C VAL A 152 20.84 -10.69 4.32
N TYR A 153 22.10 -10.67 3.88
CA TYR A 153 22.62 -11.54 2.83
C TYR A 153 23.54 -12.60 3.44
N ALA A 154 23.18 -13.87 3.30
CA ALA A 154 24.00 -14.99 3.77
C ALA A 154 25.10 -15.38 2.77
N ASP A 155 24.99 -14.95 1.51
CA ASP A 155 25.94 -15.29 0.46
C ASP A 155 26.72 -14.05 -0.04
N PRO A 156 28.05 -14.16 -0.26
CA PRO A 156 28.85 -13.02 -0.68
C PRO A 156 28.48 -12.44 -2.05
N ARG A 157 27.89 -13.25 -2.95
CA ARG A 157 27.53 -12.79 -4.30
C ARG A 157 26.29 -11.90 -4.24
N GLY A 158 25.25 -12.34 -3.54
CA GLY A 158 24.02 -11.58 -3.29
C GLY A 158 24.34 -10.27 -2.58
N PHE A 159 25.19 -10.32 -1.55
CA PHE A 159 25.64 -9.09 -0.88
C PHE A 159 26.38 -8.15 -1.83
N GLY A 160 27.27 -8.68 -2.69
CA GLY A 160 27.99 -7.87 -3.67
C GLY A 160 27.07 -7.17 -4.67
N LEU A 161 26.02 -7.83 -5.15
CA LEU A 161 25.01 -7.24 -6.03
C LEU A 161 24.21 -6.15 -5.31
N ALA A 162 23.68 -6.46 -4.13
CA ALA A 162 22.92 -5.52 -3.31
C ALA A 162 23.74 -4.27 -2.95
N ARG A 163 25.03 -4.46 -2.63
CA ARG A 163 25.96 -3.36 -2.37
C ARG A 163 26.12 -2.45 -3.59
N ASN A 164 26.27 -3.02 -4.79
CA ASN A 164 26.40 -2.24 -6.01
C ASN A 164 25.13 -1.44 -6.31
N ASP A 165 23.96 -2.08 -6.17
CA ASP A 165 22.66 -1.42 -6.34
C ASP A 165 22.47 -0.29 -5.33
N TYR A 166 22.84 -0.53 -4.08
CA TYR A 166 22.83 0.48 -3.02
C TYR A 166 23.74 1.66 -3.34
N THR A 167 24.99 1.41 -3.74
CA THR A 167 25.93 2.48 -4.11
C THR A 167 25.41 3.29 -5.30
N ALA A 168 24.87 2.62 -6.33
CA ALA A 168 24.26 3.30 -7.45
C ALA A 168 23.09 4.18 -7.00
N PHE A 169 22.15 3.63 -6.24
CA PHE A 169 21.01 4.35 -5.68
C PHE A 169 21.43 5.60 -4.88
N MET A 170 22.41 5.47 -3.99
CA MET A 170 22.90 6.58 -3.16
C MET A 170 23.57 7.70 -3.95
N ASN A 171 24.25 7.38 -5.07
CA ASN A 171 24.80 8.40 -5.96
C ASN A 171 23.71 9.26 -6.62
N TYR A 172 22.53 8.71 -6.82
CA TYR A 172 21.41 9.41 -7.45
C TYR A 172 20.50 10.13 -6.44
N LEU A 173 20.31 9.57 -5.25
CA LEU A 173 19.44 10.13 -4.21
C LEU A 173 20.18 10.32 -2.87
N PRO A 174 21.21 11.18 -2.82
CA PRO A 174 22.01 11.38 -1.61
C PRO A 174 21.18 11.90 -0.43
N SER A 175 20.02 12.53 -0.69
CA SER A 175 19.09 12.98 0.34
C SER A 175 18.52 11.86 1.20
N LEU A 176 18.62 10.59 0.77
CA LEU A 176 18.14 9.43 1.52
C LEU A 176 19.18 8.82 2.46
N THR A 177 20.40 9.35 2.48
CA THR A 177 21.46 8.92 3.41
C THR A 177 21.01 8.89 4.88
N PRO A 178 20.17 9.83 5.38
CA PRO A 178 19.73 9.80 6.78
C PRO A 178 18.84 8.61 7.16
N VAL A 179 18.23 7.93 6.18
CA VAL A 179 17.20 6.89 6.42
C VAL A 179 17.62 5.49 6.00
N THR A 180 18.83 5.32 5.47
CA THR A 180 19.37 4.00 5.09
C THR A 180 20.85 3.90 5.37
N ARG A 181 21.33 2.69 5.66
CA ARG A 181 22.73 2.40 5.97
C ARG A 181 23.16 1.10 5.29
N LEU A 182 24.40 1.06 4.83
CA LEU A 182 25.05 -0.16 4.35
C LEU A 182 26.09 -0.57 5.39
N TYR A 183 25.96 -1.79 5.90
CA TYR A 183 26.94 -2.41 6.79
C TYR A 183 27.73 -3.46 5.99
N ASP A 184 29.00 -3.17 5.68
CA ASP A 184 29.86 -4.05 4.90
C ASP A 184 30.82 -4.90 5.76
N GLN A 185 30.79 -4.67 7.07
CA GLN A 185 31.47 -5.46 8.09
C GLN A 185 30.51 -5.73 9.25
N LYS A 186 30.50 -6.97 9.74
CA LYS A 186 29.59 -7.42 10.81
C LYS A 186 29.73 -6.59 12.09
N ASP A 187 30.95 -6.16 12.39
CA ASP A 187 31.30 -5.46 13.64
C ASP A 187 30.85 -3.99 13.64
N GLN A 188 30.35 -3.49 12.50
CA GLN A 188 29.81 -2.14 12.36
C GLN A 188 28.29 -2.09 12.56
N PHE A 189 27.63 -3.23 12.73
CA PHE A 189 26.18 -3.27 12.88
C PHE A 189 25.76 -2.65 14.21
N GLU A 190 25.06 -1.52 14.13
CA GLU A 190 24.42 -0.86 15.26
C GLU A 190 22.91 -0.81 15.03
N THR A 191 22.14 -1.30 16.00
CA THR A 191 20.70 -1.04 16.06
C THR A 191 20.48 0.43 16.42
N SER A 192 19.45 1.06 15.85
CA SER A 192 19.07 2.41 16.27
C SER A 192 18.81 2.43 17.79
N PRO A 193 19.21 3.49 18.53
CA PRO A 193 18.89 3.60 19.96
C PRO A 193 17.38 3.42 20.23
N GLU A 194 16.54 3.87 19.29
CA GLU A 194 15.08 3.77 19.35
C GLU A 194 14.51 2.36 19.11
N SER A 195 15.27 1.42 18.54
CA SER A 195 14.78 0.05 18.29
C SER A 195 14.97 -0.90 19.48
N SER A 196 15.77 -0.51 20.49
CA SER A 196 16.01 -1.32 21.69
C SER A 196 14.83 -1.37 22.67
N GLU A 197 13.88 -0.43 22.59
CA GLU A 197 12.69 -0.34 23.44
C GLU A 197 11.40 -0.89 22.78
N ARG A 198 11.48 -1.44 21.55
CA ARG A 198 10.32 -1.77 20.70
C ARG A 198 10.05 -3.27 20.52
N PHE A 199 10.74 -4.13 21.27
CA PHE A 199 10.54 -5.59 21.29
C PHE A 199 10.12 -6.09 22.67
#